data_AF-A0A2H9LIE4-F1
#
_entry.id   AF-A0A2H9LIE4-F1
#
_cell.length_a   1.000
_cell.length_b   1.000
_cell.length_c   1.000
_cell.angle_alpha   90.00
_cell.angle_beta   90.00
_cell.angle_gamma   90.00
#
_symmetry.space_group_name_H-M   'P 1'
#
loop_
_entity.id
_entity.type
_entity.pdbx_description
1 polymer ?
#
loop_
_entity_poly.entity_id
_entity_poly.type
_entity_poly.pdbx_seq_one_letter_code
_entity_poly.pdbx_strand_id
1 'polypeptide(L)'
;MTGESTENELRKILDARDEEELEESLQKTQELRQIRFDKKIHFYAPSFMYYKTRYYCSSAMDFPTISVTGKGCGLKCKHCGGRVLETMYPAETPEKLFELCAQLKRNGALGCLISGGCLPDGTVPLAGFVEAIGKVKRELGLTVFVHT
;
A
#
# COMPACT_ATOMS: atom_id res chain seq x y z
N MET A 1 -3.21 -28.41 -11.18
CA MET A 1 -1.74 -28.51 -11.02
C MET A 1 -1.49 -28.90 -9.58
N THR A 2 -0.89 -30.07 -9.35
CA THR A 2 -0.67 -30.64 -8.02
C THR A 2 0.34 -29.79 -7.23
N GLY A 3 0.13 -29.62 -5.92
CA GLY A 3 0.93 -28.73 -5.07
C GLY A 3 2.44 -29.02 -5.06
N GLU A 4 2.83 -30.28 -5.26
CA GLU A 4 4.23 -30.71 -5.38
C GLU A 4 4.98 -30.10 -6.57
N SER A 5 4.30 -29.86 -7.69
CA SER A 5 4.92 -29.28 -8.88
C SER A 5 5.23 -27.79 -8.71
N THR A 6 4.46 -27.08 -7.88
CA THR A 6 4.63 -25.64 -7.67
C THR A 6 5.76 -25.35 -6.67
N GLU A 7 5.92 -26.18 -5.65
CA GLU A 7 6.97 -26.01 -4.64
C GLU A 7 8.38 -26.23 -5.22
N ASN A 8 8.54 -27.24 -6.09
CA ASN A 8 9.82 -27.51 -6.76
C ASN A 8 10.25 -26.38 -7.71
N GLU A 9 9.29 -25.77 -8.43
CA GLU A 9 9.56 -24.61 -9.28
C GLU A 9 9.96 -23.38 -8.46
N LEU A 10 9.30 -23.14 -7.32
CA LEU A 10 9.66 -22.04 -6.42
C LEU A 10 11.07 -22.18 -5.84
N ARG A 11 11.44 -23.41 -5.44
CA ARG A 11 12.81 -23.68 -4.98
C ARG A 11 13.83 -23.44 -6.08
N LYS A 12 13.57 -23.90 -7.31
CA LYS A 12 14.48 -23.65 -8.45
C LYS A 12 14.74 -22.15 -8.66
N ILE A 13 13.74 -21.29 -8.48
CA ILE A 13 13.88 -19.83 -8.64
C ILE A 13 14.62 -19.20 -7.46
N LEU A 14 14.26 -19.56 -6.22
CA LEU A 14 14.84 -18.95 -5.01
C LEU A 14 16.26 -19.43 -4.72
N ASP A 15 16.57 -20.66 -5.12
CA ASP A 15 17.85 -21.32 -4.87
C ASP A 15 18.79 -21.24 -6.09
N ALA A 16 18.52 -20.38 -7.09
CA ALA A 16 19.40 -20.19 -8.25
C ALA A 16 20.82 -19.82 -7.78
N ARG A 17 21.82 -20.59 -8.21
CA ARG A 17 23.21 -20.54 -7.68
C ARG A 17 24.16 -19.74 -8.55
N ASP A 18 23.77 -19.50 -9.80
CA ASP A 18 24.56 -18.77 -10.78
C ASP A 18 23.67 -17.91 -11.70
N GLU A 19 24.33 -17.13 -12.54
CA GLU A 19 23.69 -16.19 -13.46
C GLU A 19 22.85 -16.91 -14.53
N GLU A 20 23.28 -18.11 -14.96
CA GLU A 20 22.60 -18.88 -15.99
C GLU A 20 21.25 -19.44 -15.48
N GLU A 21 21.23 -20.03 -14.27
CA GLU A 21 20.01 -20.50 -13.60
C GLU A 21 19.00 -19.34 -13.35
N LEU A 22 19.51 -18.14 -13.02
CA LEU A 22 18.67 -16.94 -12.85
C LEU A 22 18.11 -16.43 -14.18
N GLU A 23 18.93 -16.36 -15.23
CA GLU A 23 18.49 -15.94 -16.56
C GLU A 23 17.42 -16.85 -17.13
N GLU A 24 17.55 -18.18 -16.97
CA GLU A 24 16.53 -19.15 -17.38
C GLU A 24 15.18 -18.83 -16.71
N SER A 25 15.21 -18.52 -15.42
CA SER A 25 14.02 -18.17 -14.62
C SER A 25 13.41 -16.84 -15.06
N LEU A 26 14.24 -15.83 -15.36
CA LEU A 26 13.79 -14.52 -15.85
C LEU A 26 13.16 -14.64 -17.24
N GLN A 27 13.74 -15.44 -18.13
CA GLN A 27 13.21 -15.63 -19.48
C GLN A 27 11.85 -16.34 -19.46
N LYS A 28 11.74 -17.43 -18.69
CA LYS A 28 10.46 -18.16 -18.51
C LYS A 28 9.37 -17.26 -17.94
N THR A 29 9.68 -16.43 -16.94
CA THR A 29 8.71 -15.50 -16.35
C THR A 29 8.33 -14.36 -17.31
N GLN A 30 9.28 -13.87 -18.11
CA GLN A 30 9.02 -12.87 -19.15
C GLN A 30 8.08 -13.40 -20.25
N GLU A 31 8.28 -14.63 -20.72
CA GLU A 31 7.40 -15.28 -21.70
C GLU A 31 5.97 -15.43 -21.15
N LEU A 32 5.83 -15.94 -19.93
CA LEU A 32 4.53 -16.05 -19.26
C LEU A 32 3.85 -14.68 -19.11
N ARG A 33 4.60 -13.63 -18.78
CA ARG A 33 4.10 -12.27 -18.67
C ARG A 33 3.58 -11.75 -20.01
N GLN A 34 4.27 -12.03 -21.11
CA GLN A 34 3.86 -11.62 -22.46
C GLN A 34 2.59 -12.33 -22.94
N ILE A 35 2.39 -13.58 -22.52
CA ILE A 35 1.18 -14.35 -22.87
C ILE A 35 -0.03 -13.88 -22.05
N ARG A 36 0.18 -13.53 -20.77
CA ARG A 36 -0.92 -13.28 -19.82
C ARG A 36 -1.28 -11.81 -19.65
N PHE A 37 -0.37 -10.87 -19.92
CA PHE A 37 -0.57 -9.45 -19.66
C PHE A 37 -0.23 -8.60 -20.89
N ASP A 38 -0.84 -7.42 -20.98
CA ASP A 38 -0.50 -6.47 -22.03
C ASP A 38 0.91 -5.87 -21.85
N LYS A 39 1.39 -5.18 -22.88
CA LYS A 39 2.71 -4.54 -22.86
C LYS A 39 2.72 -3.17 -22.16
N LYS A 40 1.63 -2.77 -21.50
CA LYS A 40 1.58 -1.50 -20.77
C LYS A 40 2.31 -1.64 -19.44
N ILE A 41 2.92 -0.55 -19.01
CA ILE A 41 3.59 -0.43 -17.72
C ILE A 41 2.87 0.67 -16.95
N HIS A 42 2.37 0.33 -15.77
CA HIS A 42 1.72 1.27 -14.87
C HIS A 42 2.74 1.76 -13.85
N PHE A 43 2.86 3.09 -13.73
CA PHE A 43 3.72 3.72 -12.73
C PHE A 43 2.86 4.26 -11.59
N TYR A 44 3.20 3.86 -10.37
CA TYR A 44 2.56 4.35 -9.15
C TYR A 44 3.59 5.19 -8.39
N ALA A 45 3.33 6.49 -8.29
CA ALA A 45 4.18 7.41 -7.56
C ALA A 45 3.52 7.74 -6.21
N PRO A 46 4.14 7.38 -5.08
CA PRO A 46 3.53 7.61 -3.78
C PRO A 46 3.63 9.09 -3.38
N SER A 47 2.58 9.62 -2.74
CA SER A 47 2.53 11.05 -2.40
C SER A 47 3.40 11.47 -1.22
N PHE A 48 4.07 10.55 -0.51
CA PHE A 48 4.99 10.96 0.56
C PHE A 48 6.30 11.59 0.03
N MET A 49 6.54 11.56 -1.29
CA MET A 49 7.66 12.22 -1.96
C MET A 49 7.17 13.12 -3.10
N TYR A 50 7.87 14.25 -3.28
CA TYR A 50 7.65 15.13 -4.43
C TYR A 50 8.44 14.64 -5.64
N TYR A 51 7.75 14.41 -6.75
CA TYR A 51 8.33 14.01 -8.03
C TYR A 51 8.02 15.09 -9.07
N LYS A 52 9.03 15.51 -9.83
CA LYS A 52 8.85 16.39 -10.98
C LYS A 52 9.70 15.90 -12.14
N THR A 53 9.04 15.51 -13.22
CA THR A 53 9.65 15.11 -14.49
C THR A 53 8.93 15.83 -15.64
N ARG A 54 9.41 15.63 -16.88
CA ARG A 54 8.72 16.14 -18.08
C ARG A 54 7.32 15.53 -18.31
N TYR A 55 7.00 14.41 -17.66
CA TYR A 55 5.75 13.66 -17.89
C TYR A 55 4.83 13.59 -16.68
N TYR A 56 5.33 13.96 -15.50
CA TYR A 56 4.61 13.76 -14.25
C TYR A 56 5.10 14.74 -13.19
N CYS A 57 4.15 15.32 -12.45
CA CYS A 57 4.40 16.14 -11.28
C CYS A 57 3.45 15.66 -10.18
N SER A 58 3.99 15.20 -9.04
CA SER A 58 3.16 14.81 -7.90
C SER A 58 2.88 16.00 -6.98
N SER A 59 1.78 15.91 -6.25
CA SER A 59 1.57 16.67 -5.02
C SER A 59 1.64 15.73 -3.82
N ALA A 60 2.22 16.22 -2.73
CA ALA A 60 2.20 15.47 -1.47
C ALA A 60 0.76 15.28 -0.92
N MET A 61 -0.18 16.07 -1.43
CA MET A 61 -1.60 16.02 -1.07
C MET A 61 -2.43 15.12 -1.98
N ASP A 62 -1.88 14.57 -3.08
CA ASP A 62 -2.68 13.75 -4.01
C ASP A 62 -3.23 12.49 -3.33
N PHE A 63 -2.41 11.87 -2.49
CA PHE A 63 -2.69 10.59 -1.83
C PHE A 63 -2.06 10.49 -0.42
N PRO A 64 -2.50 11.33 0.53
CA PRO A 64 -2.02 11.33 1.91
C PRO A 64 -2.24 9.98 2.61
N THR A 65 -1.36 9.68 3.57
CA THR A 65 -1.43 8.49 4.43
C THR A 65 -2.06 8.85 5.77
N ILE A 66 -2.99 8.04 6.25
CA ILE A 66 -3.80 8.28 7.44
C ILE A 66 -3.64 7.10 8.40
N SER A 67 -3.34 7.38 9.66
CA SER A 67 -3.20 6.40 10.73
C SER A 67 -4.40 6.44 11.68
N VAL A 68 -5.13 5.32 11.77
CA VAL A 68 -6.26 5.15 12.70
C VAL A 68 -5.84 4.93 14.15
N THR A 69 -4.54 4.81 14.43
CA THR A 69 -3.99 4.73 15.78
C THR A 69 -3.09 5.92 16.10
N GLY A 70 -3.08 6.95 15.25
CA GLY A 70 -2.12 8.04 15.32
C GLY A 70 -0.69 7.51 15.28
N LYS A 71 0.12 7.81 16.30
CA LYS A 71 1.50 7.30 16.44
C LYS A 71 1.60 6.00 17.24
N GLY A 72 0.49 5.49 17.74
CA GLY A 72 0.46 4.31 18.61
C GLY A 72 0.71 3.02 17.84
N CYS A 73 1.65 2.21 18.30
CA CYS A 73 1.89 0.83 17.84
C CYS A 73 2.29 -0.04 19.03
N GLY A 74 1.52 -1.09 19.29
CA GLY A 74 1.75 -2.05 20.38
C GLY A 74 2.93 -2.98 20.12
N LEU A 75 3.25 -3.27 18.85
CA LEU A 75 4.34 -4.18 18.50
C LEU A 75 5.74 -3.55 18.52
N LYS A 76 5.88 -2.29 18.06
CA LYS A 76 7.18 -1.62 17.85
C LYS A 76 8.25 -2.56 17.26
N CYS A 77 7.88 -3.26 16.18
CA CYS A 77 8.72 -4.31 15.59
C CYS A 77 10.10 -3.78 15.16
N LYS A 78 11.10 -4.67 15.07
CA LYS A 78 12.47 -4.32 14.65
C LYS A 78 12.55 -3.68 13.26
N HIS A 79 11.51 -3.84 12.43
CA HIS A 79 11.47 -3.28 11.08
C HIS A 79 11.37 -1.74 11.10
N CYS A 80 10.33 -1.18 11.73
CA CYS A 80 10.10 0.27 11.72
C CYS A 80 10.16 0.94 13.10
N GLY A 81 9.97 0.18 14.19
CA GLY A 81 9.88 0.72 15.55
C GLY A 81 8.70 1.66 15.80
N GLY A 82 7.74 1.76 14.88
CA GLY A 82 6.63 2.73 14.91
C GLY A 82 6.89 4.05 14.18
N ARG A 83 8.10 4.29 13.66
CA ARG A 83 8.48 5.58 13.05
C ARG A 83 7.67 5.97 11.82
N VAL A 84 7.18 4.99 11.05
CA VAL A 84 6.34 5.25 9.86
C VAL A 84 5.07 6.01 10.23
N LEU A 85 4.51 5.76 11.41
CA LEU A 85 3.27 6.42 11.84
C LEU A 85 3.47 7.91 12.12
N GLU A 86 4.72 8.36 12.35
CA GLU A 86 5.02 9.76 12.62
C GLU A 86 4.82 10.66 11.39
N THR A 87 4.86 10.08 10.18
CA THR A 87 4.64 10.80 8.92
C THR A 87 3.18 10.74 8.43
N MET A 88 2.31 10.02 9.14
CA MET A 88 0.91 9.83 8.75
C MET A 88 0.00 10.85 9.47
N TYR A 89 -1.08 11.25 8.81
CA TYR A 89 -2.11 12.06 9.45
C TYR A 89 -2.88 11.21 10.49
N PRO A 90 -3.01 11.68 11.75
CA PRO A 90 -3.72 10.91 12.77
C PRO A 90 -5.25 11.06 12.63
N ALA A 91 -5.98 9.95 12.71
CA ALA A 91 -7.43 9.90 12.71
C ALA A 91 -7.94 8.76 13.61
N GLU A 92 -7.82 8.95 14.93
CA GLU A 92 -8.03 7.88 15.92
C GLU A 92 -9.51 7.50 16.15
N THR A 93 -10.45 8.20 15.52
CA THR A 93 -11.88 7.87 15.59
C THR A 93 -12.53 7.95 14.21
N PRO A 94 -13.65 7.23 13.98
CA PRO A 94 -14.37 7.26 12.70
C PRO A 94 -14.78 8.68 12.27
N GLU A 95 -15.15 9.52 13.23
CA GLU A 95 -15.53 10.93 13.01
C GLU A 95 -14.32 11.74 12.55
N LYS A 96 -13.19 11.64 13.27
CA LYS A 96 -11.93 12.29 12.88
C LYS A 96 -11.48 11.84 11.49
N LEU A 97 -11.63 10.56 11.16
CA LEU A 97 -11.29 10.04 9.83
C LEU A 97 -12.13 10.70 8.75
N PHE A 98 -13.44 10.77 8.94
CA PHE A 98 -14.33 11.38 7.94
C PHE A 98 -14.04 12.87 7.77
N GLU A 99 -13.90 13.61 8.87
CA GLU A 99 -13.59 15.05 8.86
C GLU A 99 -12.25 15.35 8.17
N LEU A 100 -11.21 14.57 8.50
CA LEU A 100 -9.90 14.68 7.87
C LEU A 100 -10.00 14.40 6.35
N CYS A 101 -10.67 13.32 5.95
CA CYS A 101 -10.87 13.01 4.53
C CYS A 101 -11.64 14.14 3.81
N ALA A 102 -12.64 14.74 4.44
CA ALA A 102 -13.37 15.87 3.87
C ALA A 102 -12.48 17.12 3.72
N GLN A 103 -11.60 17.38 4.68
CA GLN A 103 -10.59 18.43 4.58
C GLN A 103 -9.59 18.15 3.44
N LEU A 104 -9.04 16.94 3.37
CA LEU A 104 -8.09 16.54 2.34
C LEU A 104 -8.72 16.64 0.94
N LYS A 105 -9.97 16.21 0.78
CA LYS A 105 -10.72 16.37 -0.47
C LYS A 105 -10.85 17.84 -0.89
N ARG A 106 -11.20 18.73 0.05
CA ARG A 106 -11.26 20.18 -0.21
C ARG A 106 -9.91 20.76 -0.61
N ASN A 107 -8.82 20.17 -0.11
CA ASN A 107 -7.44 20.55 -0.45
C ASN A 107 -6.92 19.89 -1.75
N GLY A 108 -7.78 19.19 -2.50
CA GLY A 108 -7.44 18.62 -3.79
C GLY A 108 -6.98 17.16 -3.78
N ALA A 109 -7.08 16.46 -2.66
CA ALA A 109 -6.71 15.04 -2.62
C ALA A 109 -7.56 14.20 -3.58
N LEU A 110 -6.89 13.29 -4.30
CA LEU A 110 -7.49 12.33 -5.21
C LEU A 110 -7.92 11.05 -4.47
N GLY A 111 -7.20 10.73 -3.40
CA GLY A 111 -7.50 9.61 -2.52
C GLY A 111 -6.72 9.65 -1.23
N CYS A 112 -6.75 8.55 -0.48
CA CYS A 112 -5.96 8.37 0.73
C CYS A 112 -5.63 6.89 0.97
N LEU A 113 -4.53 6.66 1.68
CA LEU A 113 -4.17 5.35 2.21
C LEU A 113 -4.46 5.34 3.71
N ILE A 114 -5.29 4.41 4.16
CA ILE A 114 -5.71 4.26 5.55
C ILE A 114 -5.04 3.02 6.13
N SER A 115 -4.33 3.19 7.23
CA SER A 115 -3.69 2.10 7.98
C SER A 115 -3.55 2.54 9.44
N GLY A 116 -2.62 1.95 10.18
CA GLY A 116 -2.31 2.34 11.55
C GLY A 116 -1.23 1.43 12.14
N GLY A 117 -0.88 1.68 13.39
CA GLY A 117 -0.03 0.78 14.14
C GLY A 117 -0.77 -0.48 14.56
N CYS A 118 -0.03 -1.58 14.64
CA CYS A 118 -0.56 -2.84 15.12
C CYS A 118 -0.87 -2.77 16.62
N LEU A 119 -1.96 -3.40 17.04
CA LEU A 119 -2.22 -3.84 18.40
C LEU A 119 -1.23 -4.95 18.81
N PRO A 120 -1.16 -5.34 20.10
CA PRO A 120 -0.27 -6.41 20.55
C PRO A 120 -0.49 -7.77 19.88
N ASP A 121 -1.67 -8.00 19.31
CA ASP A 121 -2.01 -9.22 18.56
C ASP A 121 -1.59 -9.16 17.06
N GLY A 122 -0.99 -8.04 16.63
CA GLY A 122 -0.56 -7.82 15.26
C GLY A 122 -1.61 -7.20 14.34
N THR A 123 -2.83 -6.95 14.80
CA THR A 123 -3.90 -6.38 13.98
C THR A 123 -3.86 -4.85 13.95
N VAL A 124 -4.28 -4.23 12.85
CA VAL A 124 -4.62 -2.80 12.82
C VAL A 124 -6.13 -2.66 13.09
N PRO A 125 -6.59 -1.79 14.03
CA PRO A 125 -7.98 -1.76 14.49
C PRO A 125 -8.96 -1.08 13.49
N LEU A 126 -8.94 -1.49 12.23
CA LEU A 126 -9.74 -0.90 11.15
C LEU A 126 -11.22 -1.28 11.18
N ALA A 127 -11.59 -2.34 11.90
CA ALA A 127 -12.98 -2.80 12.00
C ALA A 127 -13.93 -1.69 12.47
N GLY A 128 -13.50 -0.88 13.45
CA GLY A 128 -14.28 0.27 13.95
C GLY A 128 -14.45 1.41 12.95
N PHE A 129 -13.71 1.40 11.84
CA PHE A 129 -13.69 2.47 10.84
C PHE A 129 -14.39 2.11 9.54
N VAL A 130 -14.85 0.86 9.37
CA VAL A 130 -15.44 0.36 8.11
C VAL A 130 -16.59 1.25 7.63
N GLU A 131 -17.49 1.66 8.52
CA GLU A 131 -18.60 2.55 8.18
C GLU A 131 -18.12 3.94 7.73
N ALA A 132 -17.15 4.52 8.43
CA ALA A 132 -16.57 5.81 8.04
C ALA A 132 -15.83 5.72 6.70
N ILE A 133 -15.08 4.65 6.45
CA ILE A 133 -14.42 4.38 5.16
C ILE A 133 -15.46 4.28 4.05
N GLY A 134 -16.55 3.56 4.28
CA GLY A 134 -17.68 3.46 3.35
C GLY A 134 -18.28 4.84 3.06
N LYS A 135 -18.47 5.66 4.11
CA LYS A 135 -18.99 7.04 4.00
C LYS A 135 -18.04 7.93 3.19
N VAL A 136 -16.72 7.87 3.44
CA VAL A 136 -15.70 8.60 2.67
C VAL A 136 -15.80 8.28 1.18
N LYS A 137 -15.91 7.00 0.81
CA LYS A 137 -16.03 6.59 -0.60
C LYS A 137 -17.32 7.12 -1.25
N ARG A 138 -18.46 6.99 -0.55
CA ARG A 138 -19.78 7.37 -1.09
C ARG A 138 -19.97 8.89 -1.18
N GLU A 139 -19.56 9.63 -0.16
CA GLU A 139 -19.88 11.06 -0.03
C GLU A 139 -18.77 11.98 -0.53
N LEU A 140 -17.50 11.57 -0.45
CA LEU A 140 -16.36 12.42 -0.83
C LEU A 140 -15.74 12.05 -2.18
N GLY A 141 -16.11 10.88 -2.73
CA GLY A 141 -15.58 10.38 -4.00
C GLY A 141 -14.05 10.23 -4.01
N LEU A 142 -13.46 9.95 -2.84
CA LEU A 142 -12.02 9.68 -2.72
C LEU A 142 -11.73 8.23 -3.09
N THR A 143 -10.61 8.00 -3.78
CA THR A 143 -10.04 6.65 -3.88
C THR A 143 -9.47 6.26 -2.53
N VAL A 144 -9.83 5.09 -2.00
CA VAL A 144 -9.36 4.65 -0.68
C VAL A 144 -8.59 3.34 -0.81
N PHE A 145 -7.35 3.35 -0.36
CA PHE A 145 -6.55 2.15 -0.15
C PHE A 145 -6.46 1.85 1.34
N VAL A 146 -6.49 0.57 1.69
CA VAL A 146 -6.41 0.10 3.08
C VAL A 146 -5.26 -0.89 3.19
N HIS A 147 -4.43 -0.73 4.22
CA HIS A 147 -3.33 -1.63 4.54
C HIS A 147 -3.41 -2.07 6.00
N THR A 148 -3.30 -3.37 6.24
CA THR A 148 -3.55 -4.06 7.52
C THR A 148 -2.30 -4.77 8.00
#